data_AF-A0A160TD65-F1
#
_entry.id   AF-A0A160TD65-F1
#
_cell.length_a   1.000
_cell.length_b   1.000
_cell.length_c   1.000
_cell.angle_alpha   90.00
_cell.angle_beta   90.00
_cell.angle_gamma   90.00
#
_symmetry.space_group_name_H-M   'P 1'
#
loop_
_entity.id
_entity.type
_entity.pdbx_description
1 polymer ?
#
loop_
_entity_poly.entity_id
_entity_poly.type
_entity_poly.pdbx_seq_one_letter_code
_entity_poly.pdbx_strand_id
1 'polypeptide(L)'
;MTTMTINQAVEIISDLLQTLENAYWEAANCEEKDRVFNLSQILNAEYIELLKISVQDHHYEYEVISIAKAELLQVLNNFAFNCQQHVRRQPTATRLQQLLSQFSNNLN
;
A
#
# COMPACT_ATOMS: atom_id res chain seq x y z
N MET A 1 1.80 -20.89 -6.49
CA MET A 1 1.24 -19.89 -5.55
C MET A 1 2.37 -19.50 -4.64
N THR A 2 3.10 -18.45 -4.99
CA THR A 2 4.17 -17.91 -4.16
C THR A 2 3.52 -16.93 -3.20
N THR A 3 3.37 -17.36 -1.96
CA THR A 3 3.02 -16.51 -0.84
C THR A 3 4.14 -15.50 -0.64
N MET A 4 3.73 -14.28 -0.35
CA MET A 4 4.64 -13.16 -0.16
C MET A 4 5.29 -13.26 1.21
N THR A 5 6.60 -13.03 1.30
CA THR A 5 7.27 -13.03 2.60
C THR A 5 7.08 -11.70 3.32
N ILE A 6 7.28 -11.70 4.64
CA ILE A 6 7.25 -10.46 5.44
C ILE A 6 8.27 -9.46 4.89
N ASN A 7 9.47 -9.88 4.48
CA ASN A 7 10.44 -8.98 3.85
C ASN A 7 9.88 -8.30 2.59
N GLN A 8 9.26 -9.09 1.70
CA GLN A 8 8.65 -8.56 0.49
C GLN A 8 7.50 -7.60 0.83
N ALA A 9 6.77 -7.85 1.92
CA ALA A 9 5.71 -6.96 2.42
C ALA A 9 6.24 -5.63 2.90
N VAL A 10 7.28 -5.65 3.71
CA VAL A 10 7.96 -4.44 4.17
C VAL A 10 8.44 -3.61 2.98
N GLU A 11 9.07 -4.24 1.98
CA GLU A 11 9.55 -3.55 0.77
C GLU A 11 8.41 -2.93 -0.06
N ILE A 12 7.36 -3.71 -0.36
CA ILE A 12 6.23 -3.23 -1.17
C ILE A 12 5.46 -2.12 -0.44
N ILE A 13 5.22 -2.27 0.87
CA ILE A 13 4.52 -1.27 1.67
C ILE A 13 5.35 0.01 1.78
N SER A 14 6.66 -0.09 1.97
CA SER A 14 7.58 1.06 1.97
C SER A 14 7.51 1.83 0.65
N ASP A 15 7.60 1.12 -0.49
CA ASP A 15 7.49 1.70 -1.83
C ASP A 15 6.11 2.36 -2.07
N LEU A 16 5.04 1.73 -1.58
CA LEU A 16 3.69 2.28 -1.64
C LEU A 16 3.59 3.59 -0.85
N LEU A 17 4.10 3.61 0.37
CA LEU A 17 4.09 4.81 1.22
C LEU A 17 4.84 5.98 0.60
N GLN A 18 6.03 5.73 0.02
CA GLN A 18 6.78 6.76 -0.69
C GLN A 18 6.04 7.28 -1.92
N THR A 19 5.40 6.38 -2.67
CA THR A 19 4.62 6.77 -3.87
C THR A 19 3.34 7.53 -3.48
N LEU A 20 2.71 7.16 -2.37
CA LEU A 20 1.55 7.85 -1.82
C LEU A 20 1.89 9.23 -1.28
N GLU A 21 3.09 9.43 -0.71
CA GLU A 21 3.56 10.76 -0.33
C GLU A 21 3.64 11.69 -1.55
N ASN A 22 4.19 11.21 -2.67
CA ASN A 22 4.20 11.97 -3.92
C ASN A 22 2.77 12.27 -4.40
N ALA A 23 1.88 11.27 -4.38
CA ALA A 23 0.47 11.46 -4.73
C ALA A 23 -0.23 12.49 -3.84
N TYR A 24 0.08 12.53 -2.55
CA TYR A 24 -0.49 13.50 -1.59
C TYR A 24 -0.09 14.94 -1.92
N TRP A 25 1.15 15.16 -2.32
CA TRP A 25 1.63 16.48 -2.73
C TRP A 25 1.12 16.90 -4.11
N GLU A 26 0.82 15.93 -4.98
CA GLU A 26 0.30 16.15 -6.33
C GLU A 26 -1.22 16.32 -6.42
N ALA A 27 -1.95 15.91 -5.36
CA ALA A 27 -3.39 16.04 -5.25
C ALA A 27 -3.85 17.51 -5.37
N ALA A 28 -4.95 17.71 -6.09
CA ALA A 28 -5.45 19.02 -6.49
C ALA A 28 -6.35 19.70 -5.46
N ASN A 29 -6.99 18.90 -4.61
CA ASN A 29 -7.98 19.34 -3.64
C ASN A 29 -7.82 18.57 -2.32
N CYS A 30 -8.48 19.08 -1.28
CA CYS A 30 -8.41 18.48 0.05
C CYS A 30 -9.02 17.07 0.11
N GLU A 31 -10.01 16.76 -0.73
CA GLU A 31 -10.67 15.46 -0.74
C GLU A 31 -9.73 14.37 -1.28
N GLU A 32 -9.02 14.63 -2.37
CA GLU A 32 -7.97 13.74 -2.89
C GLU A 32 -6.85 13.53 -1.88
N LYS A 33 -6.42 14.61 -1.20
CA LYS A 33 -5.43 14.53 -0.13
C LYS A 33 -5.89 13.63 1.01
N ASP A 34 -7.14 13.76 1.42
CA ASP A 34 -7.72 12.97 2.51
C ASP A 34 -7.78 11.47 2.14
N ARG A 35 -8.17 11.15 0.90
CA ARG A 35 -8.16 9.77 0.38
C ARG A 35 -6.76 9.16 0.38
N VAL A 36 -5.76 9.90 -0.12
CA VAL A 36 -4.36 9.45 -0.13
C VAL A 36 -3.86 9.30 1.31
N PHE A 37 -4.15 10.26 2.18
CA PHE A 37 -3.73 10.24 3.56
C PHE A 37 -4.32 9.05 4.32
N ASN A 38 -5.61 8.76 4.14
CA ASN A 38 -6.27 7.62 4.77
C ASN A 38 -5.58 6.29 4.39
N LEU A 39 -5.32 6.06 3.10
CA LEU A 39 -4.59 4.87 2.65
C LEU A 39 -3.16 4.83 3.22
N SER A 40 -2.46 5.97 3.24
CA SER A 40 -1.13 6.06 3.86
C SER A 40 -1.15 5.72 5.34
N GLN A 41 -2.18 6.12 6.09
CA GLN A 41 -2.30 5.78 7.51
C GLN A 41 -2.51 4.28 7.72
N ILE A 42 -3.38 3.65 6.93
CA ILE A 42 -3.62 2.20 6.99
C ILE A 42 -2.33 1.43 6.70
N LEU A 43 -1.63 1.79 5.63
CA LEU A 43 -0.37 1.14 5.27
C LEU A 43 0.76 1.42 6.25
N ASN A 44 0.81 2.60 6.87
CA ASN A 44 1.77 2.90 7.94
C ASN A 44 1.52 2.05 9.18
N ALA A 45 0.27 1.85 9.58
CA ALA A 45 -0.07 0.99 10.70
C ALA A 45 0.42 -0.44 10.44
N GLU A 46 0.17 -0.97 9.26
CA GLU A 46 0.67 -2.29 8.84
C GLU A 46 2.20 -2.34 8.83
N TYR A 47 2.86 -1.33 8.24
CA TYR A 47 4.31 -1.24 8.20
C TYR A 47 4.93 -1.25 9.60
N ILE A 48 4.34 -0.52 10.54
CA ILE A 48 4.79 -0.49 11.94
C ILE A 48 4.63 -1.86 12.60
N GLU A 49 3.54 -2.60 12.36
CA GLU A 49 3.39 -3.96 12.87
C GLU A 49 4.46 -4.89 12.31
N LEU A 50 4.77 -4.82 11.02
CA LEU A 50 5.80 -5.65 10.41
C LEU A 50 7.20 -5.34 10.95
N LEU A 51 7.49 -4.07 11.23
CA LEU A 51 8.77 -3.68 11.84
C LEU A 51 8.96 -4.18 13.28
N LYS A 52 7.89 -4.58 13.98
CA LYS A 52 8.01 -5.20 15.31
C LYS A 52 8.46 -6.66 15.23
N ILE A 53 8.37 -7.29 14.06
CA ILE A 53 8.76 -8.67 13.83
C ILE A 53 10.30 -8.74 13.76
N SER A 54 10.87 -9.84 14.27
CA SER A 54 12.32 -10.05 14.18
C SER A 54 12.76 -10.14 12.71
N VAL A 55 13.88 -9.50 12.35
CA VAL A 55 14.52 -9.64 11.03
C VAL A 55 14.75 -11.10 10.65
N GLN A 56 15.03 -11.95 11.65
CA GLN A 56 15.22 -13.39 11.43
C GLN A 56 13.95 -14.09 10.93
N ASP A 57 12.77 -13.58 11.30
CA ASP A 57 11.47 -14.13 10.92
C ASP A 57 10.97 -13.57 9.58
N HIS A 58 11.69 -12.64 8.94
CA HIS A 58 11.21 -11.99 7.71
C HIS A 58 11.13 -12.91 6.48
N HIS A 59 11.66 -14.14 6.58
CA HIS A 59 11.52 -15.16 5.56
C HIS A 59 10.18 -15.91 5.63
N TYR A 60 9.41 -15.75 6.72
CA TYR A 60 8.10 -16.37 6.84
C TYR A 60 7.07 -15.68 5.96
N GLU A 61 5.96 -16.39 5.75
CA GLU A 61 4.82 -15.90 4.98
C GLU A 61 4.20 -14.68 5.67
N TYR A 62 3.87 -13.68 4.87
CA TYR A 62 3.22 -12.47 5.33
C TYR A 62 1.72 -12.69 5.50
N GLU A 63 1.21 -12.30 6.67
CA GLU A 63 -0.21 -12.16 6.94
C GLU A 63 -0.50 -10.74 7.42
N VAL A 64 -1.69 -10.23 7.07
CA VAL A 64 -2.12 -8.88 7.45
C VAL A 64 -2.35 -8.82 8.97
N ILE A 65 -1.75 -7.83 9.65
CA ILE A 65 -1.75 -7.75 11.11
C ILE A 65 -2.64 -6.62 11.62
N SER A 66 -2.54 -5.42 11.01
CA SER A 66 -3.14 -4.19 11.54
C SER A 66 -4.67 -4.18 11.45
N ILE A 67 -5.22 -4.67 10.34
CA ILE A 67 -6.67 -4.71 10.07
C ILE A 67 -7.07 -6.04 9.43
N ALA A 68 -8.37 -6.27 9.24
CA ALA A 68 -8.82 -7.47 8.55
C ALA A 68 -8.31 -7.47 7.10
N LYS A 69 -7.75 -8.59 6.64
CA LYS A 69 -7.26 -8.78 5.27
C LYS A 69 -8.28 -8.36 4.20
N ALA A 70 -9.55 -8.67 4.41
CA ALA A 70 -10.63 -8.29 3.49
C ALA A 70 -10.83 -6.77 3.41
N GLU A 71 -10.69 -6.05 4.53
CA GLU A 71 -10.77 -4.59 4.59
C GLU A 71 -9.57 -3.96 3.88
N LEU A 72 -8.36 -4.47 4.11
CA LEU A 72 -7.17 -3.99 3.41
C LEU A 72 -7.31 -4.16 1.89
N LEU A 73 -7.71 -5.34 1.42
CA LEU A 73 -7.97 -5.61 0.01
C LEU A 73 -9.03 -4.66 -0.56
N GLN A 74 -10.11 -4.41 0.17
CA GLN A 74 -11.15 -3.50 -0.27
C GLN A 74 -10.62 -2.07 -0.46
N VAL A 75 -9.86 -1.55 0.52
CA VAL A 75 -9.29 -0.20 0.43
C VAL A 75 -8.28 -0.10 -0.71
N LEU A 76 -7.41 -1.09 -0.88
CA LEU A 76 -6.44 -1.15 -1.98
C LEU A 76 -7.12 -1.14 -3.35
N ASN A 77 -8.13 -1.99 -3.54
CA ASN A 77 -8.87 -2.08 -4.80
C ASN A 77 -9.66 -0.81 -5.10
N ASN A 78 -10.30 -0.22 -4.10
CA ASN A 78 -11.03 1.04 -4.24
C ASN A 78 -10.10 2.19 -4.63
N PHE A 79 -8.90 2.24 -4.04
CA PHE A 79 -7.91 3.25 -4.40
C PHE A 79 -7.35 3.00 -5.80
N ALA A 80 -7.03 1.75 -6.16
CA ALA A 80 -6.52 1.37 -7.47
C ALA A 80 -7.49 1.74 -8.60
N PHE A 81 -8.80 1.51 -8.40
CA PHE A 81 -9.84 1.86 -9.38
C PHE A 81 -9.89 3.36 -9.68
N ASN A 82 -9.68 4.19 -8.67
CA ASN A 82 -9.75 5.66 -8.79
C ASN A 82 -8.38 6.34 -8.94
N CYS A 83 -7.27 5.58 -8.97
CA CYS A 83 -5.91 6.10 -8.88
C CYS A 83 -5.57 7.09 -10.00
N GLN A 84 -6.06 6.84 -11.22
CA GLN A 84 -5.82 7.73 -12.37
C GLN A 84 -6.58 9.07 -12.27
N GLN A 85 -7.67 9.12 -11.48
CA GLN A 85 -8.42 10.36 -11.25
C GLN A 85 -7.81 11.19 -10.12
N HIS A 86 -7.13 10.55 -9.17
CA HIS A 86 -6.58 11.19 -7.97
C HIS A 86 -5.12 11.65 -8.12
N VAL A 87 -4.36 11.05 -9.04
CA VAL A 87 -2.94 11.33 -9.22
C VAL A 87 -2.71 12.00 -10.57
N ARG A 88 -2.30 13.27 -10.54
CA ARG A 88 -2.12 14.08 -11.76
C ARG A 88 -0.89 13.72 -12.57
N ARG A 89 0.21 13.32 -11.93
CA ARG A 89 1.43 12.96 -12.68
C ARG A 89 1.38 11.50 -13.11
N GLN A 90 1.42 11.31 -14.43
CA GLN A 90 1.51 9.99 -15.07
C GLN A 90 2.54 9.04 -14.44
N PRO A 91 3.79 9.43 -14.12
CA PRO A 91 4.76 8.53 -13.51
C PRO A 91 4.30 8.00 -12.14
N THR A 92 3.80 8.89 -11.28
CA THR A 92 3.31 8.55 -9.94
C THR A 92 2.10 7.61 -10.04
N ALA A 93 1.12 7.94 -10.89
CA ALA A 93 -0.08 7.11 -11.09
C ALA A 93 0.28 5.70 -11.59
N THR A 94 1.21 5.59 -12.54
CA THR A 94 1.64 4.31 -13.10
C THR A 94 2.34 3.45 -12.05
N ARG A 95 3.26 4.03 -11.29
CA ARG A 95 3.98 3.33 -10.21
C ARG A 95 3.02 2.85 -9.12
N LEU A 96 2.10 3.71 -8.71
CA LEU A 96 1.14 3.42 -7.65
C LEU A 96 0.18 2.30 -8.09
N GLN A 97 -0.30 2.33 -9.33
CA GLN A 97 -1.13 1.26 -9.89
C GLN A 97 -0.40 -0.09 -9.96
N GLN A 98 0.88 -0.09 -10.36
CA GLN A 98 1.71 -1.30 -10.38
C GLN A 98 1.88 -1.89 -8.98
N LEU A 99 2.25 -1.06 -8.00
CA LEU A 99 2.48 -1.49 -6.63
C LEU A 99 1.19 -1.98 -5.96
N LEU A 100 0.07 -1.29 -6.16
CA LEU A 100 -1.23 -1.72 -5.64
C LEU A 100 -1.65 -3.07 -6.21
N SER A 101 -1.49 -3.26 -7.52
CA SER A 101 -1.84 -4.51 -8.18
C SER A 101 -0.93 -5.65 -7.72
N GLN A 102 0.37 -5.38 -7.57
CA GLN A 102 1.33 -6.34 -7.04
C GLN A 102 0.95 -6.76 -5.63
N PHE A 103 0.67 -5.79 -4.74
CA PHE A 103 0.33 -6.07 -3.35
C PHE A 103 -1.01 -6.83 -3.22
N SER A 104 -2.05 -6.39 -3.93
CA SER A 104 -3.37 -7.05 -3.91
C SER A 104 -3.31 -8.48 -4.46
N ASN A 105 -2.53 -8.73 -5.51
CA ASN A 105 -2.39 -10.07 -6.10
C ASN A 105 -1.61 -11.03 -5.18
N ASN A 106 -0.64 -10.52 -4.44
CA ASN A 106 0.12 -11.31 -3.48
C ASN A 106 -0.67 -11.60 -2.19
N LEU A 107 -1.69 -10.80 -1.90
CA LEU A 107 -2.61 -11.01 -0.80
C LEU A 107 -3.74 -11.99 -1.15
N ASN A 108 -4.11 -12.17 -2.42
CA ASN A 108 -5.18 -13.10 -2.84
C ASN A 108 -4.69 -14.55 -2.95
#